data_AF-A0A535S677-F1
#
_entry.id   AF-A0A535S677-F1
#
_cell.length_a   1.000
_cell.length_b   1.000
_cell.length_c   1.000
_cell.angle_alpha   90.00
_cell.angle_beta   90.00
_cell.angle_gamma   90.00
#
_symmetry.space_group_name_H-M   'P 1'
#
loop_
_entity.id
_entity.type
_entity.pdbx_description
1 polymer ?
#
loop_
_entity_poly.entity_id
_entity_poly.type
_entity_poly.pdbx_seq_one_letter_code
_entity_poly.pdbx_strand_id
1 'polypeptide(L)'
;MLTLRIPGTIILGVAAVSLAACGGTTSAGNGAATSASSSALIHTASMKIAGKTETVLKNARGLTLYYFTPDTATTVACTAGCASTWPPLLSPSGSPTSSPVLPGTLSVVNGPNGNQVLYNGHPLYTYSKDGDSGDAYGQGLFGKWFVVTPDLAAPSASAKPGY
;
A
#
# COMPACT_ATOMS: atom_id res chain seq x y z
N MET A 1 43.56 -26.19 9.88
CA MET A 1 43.47 -27.61 10.24
C MET A 1 42.44 -27.77 11.36
N LEU A 2 41.22 -28.23 11.03
CA LEU A 2 40.48 -29.17 11.87
C LEU A 2 39.35 -29.77 11.02
N THR A 3 39.55 -31.03 10.65
CA THR A 3 38.64 -31.88 9.88
C THR A 3 37.67 -32.53 10.85
N LEU A 4 36.37 -32.56 10.55
CA LEU A 4 35.52 -33.65 11.04
C LEU A 4 34.36 -33.93 10.07
N ARG A 5 34.53 -35.04 9.35
CA ARG A 5 33.50 -35.78 8.60
C ARG A 5 32.94 -36.85 9.52
N ILE A 6 31.62 -37.00 9.64
CA ILE A 6 31.00 -38.28 10.03
C ILE A 6 29.59 -38.39 9.38
N PRO A 7 28.94 -39.58 9.33
CA PRO A 7 28.77 -40.35 8.10
C PRO A 7 27.29 -40.55 7.72
N GLY A 8 27.06 -41.09 6.53
CA GLY A 8 25.72 -41.45 6.06
C GLY A 8 25.09 -42.61 6.82
N THR A 9 23.76 -42.57 6.90
CA THR A 9 22.92 -43.73 7.19
C THR A 9 21.89 -43.87 6.08
N ILE A 10 22.11 -44.89 5.26
CA ILE A 10 21.17 -45.49 4.32
C ILE A 10 20.18 -46.33 5.14
N ILE A 11 18.88 -46.10 5.00
CA ILE A 11 17.85 -47.05 5.47
C ILE A 11 17.07 -47.52 4.24
N LEU A 12 17.25 -48.80 3.94
CA LEU A 12 16.63 -49.55 2.85
C LEU A 12 15.47 -50.40 3.42
N GLY A 13 14.30 -50.33 2.77
CA GLY A 13 13.21 -51.34 2.83
C GLY A 13 12.31 -51.29 4.07
N VAL A 14 11.00 -51.57 4.02
CA VAL A 14 10.23 -52.43 3.11
C VAL A 14 8.79 -51.92 3.04
N ALA A 15 8.18 -52.11 1.86
CA ALA A 15 6.82 -51.73 1.49
C ALA A 15 5.73 -52.53 2.22
N ALA A 16 4.61 -51.87 2.54
CA ALA A 16 3.31 -52.50 2.73
C ALA A 16 2.29 -51.78 1.84
N VAL A 17 1.84 -52.50 0.80
CA VAL A 17 0.80 -52.09 -0.14
C VAL A 17 -0.56 -52.33 0.50
N SER A 18 -1.45 -51.33 0.50
CA SER A 18 -2.87 -51.48 0.82
C SER A 18 -3.70 -50.84 -0.30
N LEU A 19 -4.39 -51.66 -1.09
CA LEU A 19 -5.42 -51.21 -2.05
C LEU A 19 -6.81 -51.38 -1.41
N ALA A 20 -7.57 -50.29 -1.33
CA ALA A 20 -9.05 -50.25 -1.32
C ALA A 20 -9.46 -48.78 -1.53
N ALA A 21 -9.86 -48.35 -2.72
CA ALA A 21 -11.18 -48.50 -3.37
C ALA A 21 -11.99 -47.18 -3.28
N CYS A 22 -12.57 -46.82 -4.43
CA CYS A 22 -13.12 -45.52 -4.83
C CYS A 22 -14.52 -45.21 -4.24
N GLY A 23 -14.84 -43.92 -4.09
CA GLY A 23 -16.18 -43.39 -4.35
C GLY A 23 -16.75 -42.46 -3.27
N GLY A 24 -17.02 -41.21 -3.63
CA GLY A 24 -17.87 -40.33 -2.81
C GLY A 24 -17.59 -38.82 -2.93
N THR A 25 -18.24 -38.19 -3.89
CA THR A 25 -18.42 -36.75 -4.10
C THR A 25 -18.92 -35.98 -2.87
N THR A 26 -18.39 -34.77 -2.62
CA THR A 26 -19.09 -33.45 -2.69
C THR A 26 -18.38 -32.39 -1.85
N SER A 27 -18.22 -31.22 -2.46
CA SER A 27 -17.72 -29.97 -1.90
C SER A 27 -18.55 -29.41 -0.72
N ALA A 28 -17.94 -28.43 -0.04
CA ALA A 28 -18.51 -27.35 0.77
C ALA A 28 -18.47 -27.55 2.30
N GLY A 29 -17.99 -26.52 3.00
CA GLY A 29 -18.06 -26.48 4.46
C GLY A 29 -17.12 -25.53 5.22
N ASN A 30 -16.87 -24.33 4.70
CA ASN A 30 -16.73 -23.09 5.49
C ASN A 30 -15.81 -23.08 6.73
N GLY A 31 -14.49 -23.03 6.49
CA GLY A 31 -13.65 -22.16 7.28
C GLY A 31 -13.98 -20.71 6.87
N ALA A 32 -14.85 -20.03 7.61
CA ALA A 32 -15.01 -18.60 7.48
C ALA A 32 -13.69 -17.95 7.88
N ALA A 33 -12.77 -17.81 6.93
CA ALA A 33 -11.76 -16.78 7.00
C ALA A 33 -12.55 -15.48 7.06
N THR A 34 -12.58 -14.85 8.23
CA THR A 34 -12.97 -13.45 8.35
C THR A 34 -12.14 -12.71 7.33
N SER A 35 -12.75 -12.32 6.21
CA SER A 35 -12.11 -11.51 5.18
C SER A 35 -11.54 -10.30 5.91
N ALA A 36 -10.22 -10.28 6.11
CA ALA A 36 -9.57 -9.14 6.69
C ALA A 36 -9.92 -7.95 5.80
N SER A 37 -10.56 -6.93 6.36
CA SER A 37 -10.90 -5.70 5.65
C SER A 37 -9.64 -5.18 4.98
N SER A 38 -9.58 -5.24 3.65
CA SER A 38 -8.45 -4.74 2.87
C SER A 38 -8.49 -3.21 2.73
N SER A 39 -9.03 -2.53 3.74
CA SER A 39 -9.13 -1.07 3.74
C SER A 39 -7.76 -0.48 4.07
N ALA A 40 -7.42 0.63 3.41
CA ALA A 40 -6.20 1.35 3.70
C ALA A 40 -6.27 2.01 5.10
N LEU A 41 -5.24 1.81 5.90
CA LEU A 41 -5.02 2.52 7.16
C LEU A 41 -3.87 3.51 7.01
N ILE A 42 -4.09 4.74 7.47
CA ILE A 42 -3.12 5.83 7.45
C ILE A 42 -2.75 6.23 8.88
N HIS A 43 -1.45 6.46 9.11
CA HIS A 43 -0.89 6.96 10.35
C HIS A 43 -0.20 8.30 10.14
N THR A 44 0.15 8.96 11.24
CA THR A 44 1.01 10.13 11.22
C THR A 44 2.32 9.87 11.97
N ALA A 45 3.39 10.51 11.55
CA ALA A 45 4.66 10.51 12.27
C ALA A 45 5.42 11.81 12.04
N SER A 46 6.21 12.24 13.02
CA SER A 46 7.11 13.38 12.85
C SER A 46 8.46 12.92 12.28
N MET A 47 8.96 13.61 11.26
CA MET A 47 10.29 13.34 10.67
C MET A 47 10.87 14.59 10.02
N LYS A 48 12.17 14.54 9.67
CA LYS A 48 12.82 15.65 8.98
C LYS A 48 12.53 15.61 7.49
N ILE A 49 11.83 16.64 6.99
CA ILE A 49 11.58 16.87 5.57
C ILE A 49 12.28 18.17 5.18
N ALA A 50 13.20 18.11 4.21
CA ALA A 50 13.98 19.28 3.75
C ALA A 50 14.58 20.13 4.89
N GLY A 51 15.09 19.48 5.94
CA GLY A 51 15.74 20.13 7.09
C GLY A 51 14.79 20.64 8.18
N LYS A 52 13.48 20.52 8.01
CA LYS A 52 12.46 20.90 9.01
C LYS A 52 11.77 19.67 9.58
N THR A 53 11.40 19.73 10.86
CA THR A 53 10.58 18.66 11.46
C THR A 53 9.13 18.88 11.06
N GLU A 54 8.58 17.95 10.32
CA GLU A 54 7.20 17.98 9.82
C GLU A 54 6.45 16.74 10.29
N THR A 55 5.13 16.87 10.47
CA THR A 55 4.26 15.70 10.64
C THR A 55 3.78 15.23 9.28
N VAL A 56 3.99 13.96 8.98
CA VAL A 56 3.71 13.37 7.66
C VAL A 56 2.74 12.22 7.76
N LEU A 57 2.01 11.96 6.68
CA LEU A 57 1.15 10.79 6.54
C LEU A 57 1.96 9.57 6.10
N LYS A 58 1.60 8.41 6.67
CA LYS A 58 2.21 7.11 6.38
C LYS A 58 1.16 6.05 6.18
N ASN A 59 1.47 5.04 5.37
CA ASN A 59 0.59 3.87 5.27
C ASN A 59 0.76 2.94 6.49
N ALA A 60 -0.05 1.87 6.55
CA ALA A 60 0.02 0.85 7.61
C ALA A 60 1.39 0.14 7.75
N ARG A 61 2.24 0.20 6.73
CA ARG A 61 3.61 -0.36 6.74
C ARG A 61 4.65 0.66 7.21
N GLY A 62 4.25 1.89 7.53
CA GLY A 62 5.15 2.97 7.94
C GLY A 62 5.85 3.68 6.78
N LEU A 63 5.50 3.40 5.52
CA LEU A 63 6.07 4.12 4.37
C LEU A 63 5.42 5.50 4.23
N THR A 64 6.23 6.49 3.89
CA THR A 64 5.81 7.87 3.65
C THR A 64 4.85 7.96 2.47
N LEU A 65 3.79 8.74 2.64
CA LEU A 65 2.80 9.00 1.59
C LEU A 65 3.09 10.30 0.85
N TYR A 66 2.86 10.26 -0.46
CA TYR A 66 3.14 11.32 -1.40
C TYR A 66 1.90 11.69 -2.21
N TYR A 67 1.88 12.92 -2.70
CA TYR A 67 0.96 13.36 -3.74
C TYR A 67 1.75 13.89 -4.95
N PHE A 68 1.10 13.82 -6.11
CA PHE A 68 1.66 14.27 -7.38
C PHE A 68 0.93 15.54 -7.82
N THR A 69 1.65 16.66 -7.99
CA THR A 69 1.00 17.96 -8.29
C THR A 69 0.16 18.03 -9.56
N PRO A 70 0.44 17.24 -10.63
CA PRO A 70 -0.44 17.17 -11.80
C PRO A 70 -1.74 16.38 -11.59
N ASP A 71 -1.86 15.62 -10.51
CA ASP A 71 -3.11 14.90 -10.21
C ASP A 71 -4.19 15.85 -9.68
N THR A 72 -5.45 15.47 -9.89
CA THR A 72 -6.61 16.12 -9.31
C THR A 72 -7.51 15.08 -8.64
N ALA A 73 -8.56 15.52 -7.97
CA ALA A 73 -9.54 14.62 -7.34
C ALA A 73 -10.24 13.68 -8.34
N THR A 74 -10.27 14.04 -9.63
CA THR A 74 -10.94 13.27 -10.68
C THR A 74 -10.00 12.76 -11.77
N THR A 75 -8.76 13.24 -11.81
CA THR A 75 -7.79 12.93 -12.87
C THR A 75 -6.51 12.42 -12.25
N VAL A 76 -6.19 11.16 -12.53
CA VAL A 76 -4.95 10.50 -12.11
C VAL A 76 -3.98 10.47 -13.28
N ALA A 77 -2.98 11.33 -13.27
CA ALA A 77 -1.95 11.44 -14.29
C ALA A 77 -0.84 10.39 -14.12
N CYS A 78 -0.50 10.02 -12.88
CA CYS A 78 0.49 8.98 -12.62
C CYS A 78 -0.09 7.58 -12.86
N THR A 79 0.20 7.00 -14.03
CA THR A 79 -0.28 5.68 -14.46
C THR A 79 0.86 4.83 -15.02
N ALA A 80 0.62 3.52 -15.20
CA ALA A 80 1.56 2.58 -15.82
C ALA A 80 3.00 2.64 -15.22
N GLY A 81 4.00 3.03 -16.02
CA GLY A 81 5.39 3.13 -15.55
C GLY A 81 5.58 4.12 -14.41
N CYS A 82 4.77 5.19 -14.37
CA CYS A 82 4.76 6.10 -13.23
C CYS A 82 4.30 5.38 -11.96
N ALA A 83 3.17 4.66 -12.04
CA ALA A 83 2.61 3.89 -10.93
C ALA A 83 3.50 2.72 -10.48
N SER A 84 4.44 2.27 -11.32
CA SER A 84 5.46 1.28 -10.92
C SER A 84 6.54 1.91 -10.03
N THR A 85 6.89 3.18 -10.29
CA THR A 85 7.87 3.95 -9.51
C THR A 85 7.23 4.57 -8.27
N TRP A 86 5.95 4.93 -8.38
CA TRP A 86 5.13 5.54 -7.35
C TRP A 86 3.89 4.68 -7.12
N PRO A 87 4.00 3.58 -6.35
CA PRO A 87 2.88 2.69 -6.17
C PRO A 87 1.70 3.39 -5.49
N PRO A 88 0.48 3.32 -6.06
CA PRO A 88 -0.72 3.95 -5.52
C PRO A 88 -1.12 3.30 -4.20
N LEU A 89 -1.59 4.11 -3.24
CA LEU A 89 -2.22 3.58 -2.04
C LEU A 89 -3.63 3.13 -2.39
N LEU A 90 -3.86 1.82 -2.40
CA LEU A 90 -5.15 1.23 -2.76
C LEU A 90 -5.99 0.88 -1.53
N SER A 91 -7.30 1.01 -1.67
CA SER A 91 -8.30 0.48 -0.73
C SER A 91 -9.30 -0.39 -1.51
N PRO A 92 -8.96 -1.66 -1.83
CA PRO A 92 -9.79 -2.51 -2.69
C PRO A 92 -11.20 -2.76 -2.14
N SER A 93 -11.36 -2.74 -0.81
CA SER A 93 -12.65 -2.86 -0.14
C SER A 93 -12.70 -1.99 1.11
N GLY A 94 -13.89 -1.52 1.46
CA GLY A 94 -14.11 -0.64 2.60
C GLY A 94 -13.61 0.80 2.39
N SER A 95 -13.98 1.67 3.32
CA SER A 95 -13.53 3.06 3.36
C SER A 95 -12.16 3.16 4.04
N PRO A 96 -11.21 3.93 3.49
CA PRO A 96 -9.92 4.18 4.13
C PRO A 96 -10.12 4.83 5.49
N THR A 97 -9.24 4.51 6.43
CA THR A 97 -9.29 5.00 7.82
C THR A 97 -7.95 5.60 8.23
N SER A 98 -7.95 6.37 9.32
CA SER A 98 -6.73 6.94 9.90
C SER A 98 -6.69 6.80 11.41
N SER A 99 -5.48 6.67 11.95
CA SER A 99 -5.21 6.74 13.38
C SER A 99 -3.89 7.51 13.61
N PRO A 100 -3.94 8.70 14.22
CA PRO A 100 -5.12 9.42 14.71
C PRO A 100 -6.07 9.87 13.58
N VAL A 101 -7.27 10.33 13.95
CA VAL A 101 -8.21 10.95 12.99
C VAL A 101 -7.55 12.18 12.37
N LEU A 102 -7.48 12.18 11.04
CA LEU A 102 -6.93 13.31 10.28
C LEU A 102 -7.91 14.49 10.21
N PRO A 103 -7.41 15.73 10.14
CA PRO A 103 -8.26 16.92 9.99
C PRO A 103 -8.87 17.05 8.58
N GLY A 104 -8.26 16.43 7.57
CA GLY A 104 -8.78 16.38 6.21
C GLY A 104 -9.65 15.15 5.92
N THR A 105 -10.17 15.10 4.70
CA THR A 105 -11.07 14.04 4.24
C THR A 105 -10.30 12.94 3.53
N LEU A 106 -10.57 11.69 3.94
CA LEU A 106 -10.17 10.51 3.18
C LEU A 106 -11.31 10.07 2.26
N SER A 107 -11.00 9.81 1.00
CA SER A 107 -11.95 9.28 0.02
C SER A 107 -11.26 8.28 -0.91
N VAL A 108 -12.02 7.73 -1.85
CA VAL A 108 -11.51 6.80 -2.87
C VAL A 108 -11.94 7.29 -4.24
N VAL A 109 -11.01 7.30 -5.20
CA VAL A 109 -11.31 7.43 -6.62
C VAL A 109 -11.19 6.07 -7.28
N ASN A 110 -12.17 5.71 -8.09
CA ASN A 110 -12.03 4.57 -8.99
C ASN A 110 -11.38 5.07 -10.28
N GLY A 111 -10.12 4.72 -10.49
CA GLY A 111 -9.30 5.27 -11.57
C GLY A 111 -8.47 4.22 -12.31
N PRO A 112 -7.54 4.65 -13.17
CA PRO A 112 -6.68 3.75 -13.94
C PRO A 112 -5.80 2.83 -13.09
N ASN A 113 -5.58 3.20 -11.83
CA ASN A 113 -4.79 2.45 -10.85
C ASN A 113 -5.66 1.53 -9.95
N GLY A 114 -6.98 1.50 -10.16
CA GLY A 114 -7.96 0.87 -9.28
C GLY A 114 -8.53 1.83 -8.24
N ASN A 115 -9.05 1.28 -7.14
CA ASN A 115 -9.63 2.02 -6.02
C ASN A 115 -8.52 2.70 -5.20
N GLN A 116 -8.12 3.89 -5.62
CA GLN A 116 -7.01 4.64 -5.03
C GLN A 116 -7.51 5.61 -3.97
N VAL A 117 -6.79 5.68 -2.85
CA VAL A 117 -7.11 6.57 -1.72
C VAL A 117 -6.70 8.00 -2.03
N LEU A 118 -7.55 8.94 -1.66
CA LEU A 118 -7.30 10.37 -1.72
C LEU A 118 -7.26 10.96 -0.30
N TYR A 119 -6.40 11.96 -0.09
CA TYR A 119 -6.47 12.88 1.06
C TYR A 119 -6.76 14.29 0.55
N ASN A 120 -7.86 14.88 1.01
CA ASN A 120 -8.31 16.20 0.54
C ASN A 120 -8.33 16.33 -0.99
N GLY A 121 -8.69 15.26 -1.71
CA GLY A 121 -8.74 15.29 -3.17
C GLY A 121 -7.41 15.01 -3.89
N HIS A 122 -6.33 14.71 -3.18
CA HIS A 122 -5.03 14.34 -3.76
C HIS A 122 -4.85 12.82 -3.75
N PRO A 123 -4.65 12.15 -4.91
CA PRO A 123 -4.33 10.73 -4.95
C PRO A 123 -3.03 10.44 -4.21
N LEU A 124 -3.05 9.40 -3.37
CA LEU A 124 -1.94 9.04 -2.51
C LEU A 124 -1.06 7.95 -3.11
N TYR A 125 0.24 8.10 -2.94
CA TYR A 125 1.26 7.17 -3.42
C TYR A 125 2.30 6.87 -2.36
N THR A 126 3.00 5.77 -2.54
CA THR A 126 4.30 5.50 -1.91
C THR A 126 5.40 5.70 -2.95
N TYR A 127 6.67 5.75 -2.53
CA TYR A 127 7.81 5.78 -3.45
C TYR A 127 8.59 4.48 -3.42
N SER A 128 8.85 3.90 -4.59
CA SER A 128 9.52 2.59 -4.72
C SER A 128 10.95 2.51 -4.19
N LYS A 129 11.59 3.66 -3.90
CA LYS A 129 12.93 3.72 -3.30
C LYS A 129 12.91 3.94 -1.79
N ASP A 130 11.75 4.18 -1.20
CA ASP A 130 11.61 4.21 0.26
C ASP A 130 11.47 2.77 0.76
N GLY A 131 12.35 2.37 1.68
CA GLY A 131 12.36 1.04 2.29
C GLY A 131 12.07 1.07 3.79
N ASP A 132 12.46 2.16 4.44
CA ASP A 132 12.36 2.34 5.88
C ASP A 132 11.34 3.41 6.26
N SER A 133 10.84 3.34 7.50
CA SER A 133 9.87 4.32 7.98
C SER A 133 10.44 5.74 8.10
N GLY A 134 11.76 5.91 8.10
CA GLY A 134 12.42 7.23 8.11
C GLY A 134 12.65 7.81 6.71
N ASP A 135 12.31 7.07 5.65
CA ASP A 135 12.62 7.50 4.29
C ASP A 135 11.61 8.51 3.79
N ALA A 136 12.14 9.51 3.10
CA ALA A 136 11.33 10.45 2.33
C ALA A 136 12.05 10.86 1.03
N TYR A 137 12.69 9.91 0.34
CA TYR A 137 13.54 10.21 -0.83
C TYR A 137 12.75 10.78 -2.02
N GLY A 138 11.43 10.58 -2.02
CA GLY A 138 10.52 11.14 -3.02
C GLY A 138 10.30 12.66 -2.90
N GLN A 139 10.67 13.27 -1.78
CA GLN A 139 10.37 14.68 -1.51
C GLN A 139 11.03 15.60 -2.54
N GLY A 140 10.22 16.41 -3.22
CA GLY A 140 10.66 17.41 -4.19
C GLY A 140 11.12 16.84 -5.53
N LEU A 141 11.00 15.53 -5.77
CA LEU A 141 11.44 14.94 -7.03
C LEU A 141 10.71 15.56 -8.22
N PHE A 142 11.50 16.01 -9.20
CA PHE A 142 11.05 16.72 -10.40
C PHE A 142 10.22 17.98 -10.11
N GLY A 143 10.25 18.51 -8.88
CA GLY A 143 9.39 19.61 -8.45
C GLY A 143 7.89 19.28 -8.47
N LYS A 144 7.52 17.98 -8.47
CA LYS A 144 6.13 17.52 -8.63
C LYS A 144 5.68 16.54 -7.56
N TRP A 145 6.60 15.91 -6.84
CA TRP A 145 6.31 14.94 -5.81
C TRP A 145 6.59 15.52 -4.44
N PHE A 146 5.61 15.44 -3.55
CA PHE A 146 5.72 16.02 -2.22
C PHE A 146 5.09 15.10 -1.20
N VAL A 147 5.70 15.04 -0.02
CA VAL A 147 5.19 14.33 1.15
C VAL A 147 3.86 14.95 1.55
N VAL A 148 2.92 14.09 1.90
CA VAL A 148 1.60 14.49 2.37
C VAL A 148 1.69 14.81 3.86
N THR A 149 1.26 16.01 4.22
CA THR A 149 1.12 16.46 5.61
C THR A 149 -0.37 16.59 5.98
N PRO A 150 -0.73 16.55 7.27
CA PRO A 150 -2.13 16.71 7.70
C PRO A 150 -2.77 18.02 7.25
N ASP A 151 -2.00 19.08 7.05
CA ASP A 151 -2.47 20.40 6.61
C ASP A 151 -2.61 20.55 5.10
N LEU A 152 -2.30 19.51 4.30
CA LEU A 152 -2.43 19.55 2.85
C LEU A 152 -3.86 19.94 2.44
N ALA A 153 -4.01 21.14 1.90
CA ALA A 153 -5.30 21.66 1.45
C ALA A 153 -5.77 20.97 0.17
N ALA A 154 -7.09 20.94 -0.04
CA ALA A 154 -7.64 20.45 -1.28
C ALA A 154 -7.16 21.30 -2.47
N PRO A 155 -6.99 20.71 -3.68
CA PRO A 155 -6.76 21.50 -4.87
C PRO A 155 -7.89 22.52 -4.99
N SER A 156 -7.56 23.79 -5.25
CA SER A 156 -8.59 24.79 -5.51
C SER A 156 -9.44 24.29 -6.68
N ALA A 157 -10.72 24.02 -6.42
CA ALA A 157 -11.65 23.66 -7.48
C ALA A 157 -11.61 24.79 -8.51
N SER A 158 -11.12 24.52 -9.73
CA SER A 158 -11.27 25.48 -10.82
C SER A 158 -12.76 25.81 -10.89
N ALA A 159 -13.07 27.11 -10.80
CA ALA A 159 -14.44 27.60 -10.90
C ALA A 159 -15.12 26.93 -12.08
N LYS A 160 -16.30 26.35 -11.83
CA LYS A 160 -17.16 25.73 -12.85
C LYS A 160 -17.24 26.68 -14.05
N PRO A 161 -16.94 26.24 -15.31
CA PRO A 161 -17.30 27.04 -16.47
C PRO A 161 -18.81 27.27 -16.40
N GLY A 162 -19.21 28.53 -16.30
CA GLY A 162 -20.62 28.91 -16.35
C GLY A 162 -21.21 28.43 -17.67
N TYR A 163 -22.36 27.76 -17.60
CA TYR A 163 -23.26 27.60 -18.73
C TYR A 163 -24.07 28.89 -18.89
#